data_AF-A0A938JFD2-F1
#
_entry.id   AF-A0A938JFD2-F1
#
_cell.length_a   1.000
_cell.length_b   1.000
_cell.length_c   1.000
_cell.angle_alpha   90.00
_cell.angle_beta   90.00
_cell.angle_gamma   90.00
#
_symmetry.space_group_name_H-M   'P 1'
#
loop_
_entity.id
_entity.type
_entity.pdbx_description
1 polymer ?
#
loop_
_entity_poly.entity_id
_entity_poly.type
_entity_poly.pdbx_seq_one_letter_code
_entity_poly.pdbx_strand_id
1 'polypeptide(L)'
;MKGNDMNEITITGNLVNSPVLRVYGTTRVTKFRLAHNHSYRDAGTGDWVDKGTTYIDVSCWRSLADNVTESIGKGSAVIVT
;
A
#
# COMPACT_ATOMS: atom_id res chain seq x y z
N MET A 1 -27.35 -11.27 13.36
CA MET A 1 -25.94 -11.68 13.15
C MET A 1 -25.52 -11.11 11.82
N LYS A 2 -24.55 -10.17 11.76
CA LYS A 2 -24.04 -9.70 10.46
C LYS A 2 -23.29 -10.86 9.80
N GLY A 3 -23.62 -11.14 8.53
CA GLY A 3 -22.86 -12.08 7.71
C GLY A 3 -21.40 -11.65 7.63
N ASN A 4 -20.50 -12.62 7.48
CA ASN A 4 -19.09 -12.37 7.26
C ASN A 4 -18.89 -11.82 5.85
N ASP A 5 -19.18 -10.53 5.67
CA ASP A 5 -19.00 -9.85 4.39
C ASP A 5 -17.50 -9.65 4.17
N MET A 6 -16.96 -10.38 3.19
CA MET A 6 -15.56 -10.32 2.82
C MET A 6 -15.24 -8.95 2.20
N ASN A 7 -14.31 -8.24 2.80
CA ASN A 7 -13.80 -6.97 2.28
C ASN A 7 -12.28 -7.10 2.10
N GLU A 8 -11.88 -7.47 0.89
CA GLU A 8 -10.50 -7.71 0.49
C GLU A 8 -10.19 -6.82 -0.72
N ILE A 9 -9.02 -6.16 -0.72
CA ILE A 9 -8.61 -5.26 -1.79
C ILE A 9 -7.14 -5.52 -2.08
N THR A 10 -6.81 -5.90 -3.31
CA THR A 10 -5.41 -5.97 -3.76
C THR A 10 -5.01 -4.67 -4.45
N ILE A 11 -3.92 -4.06 -4.00
CA ILE A 11 -3.37 -2.82 -4.59
C ILE A 11 -1.87 -2.98 -4.80
N THR A 12 -1.38 -2.54 -5.97
CA THR A 12 0.06 -2.45 -6.26
C THR A 12 0.52 -1.00 -6.20
N GLY A 13 1.79 -0.75 -5.89
CA GLY A 13 2.31 0.62 -5.92
C GLY A 13 3.69 0.75 -5.31
N ASN A 14 4.10 1.99 -5.09
CA ASN A 14 5.40 2.31 -4.49
C ASN A 14 5.23 3.08 -3.18
N LEU A 15 6.13 2.83 -2.23
CA LEU A 15 6.17 3.56 -0.97
C LEU A 15 6.55 5.03 -1.17
N VAL A 16 5.72 5.95 -0.67
CA VAL A 16 5.96 7.41 -0.71
C VAL A 16 6.98 7.84 0.34
N ASN A 17 6.98 7.15 1.48
CA ASN A 17 7.87 7.37 2.60
C ASN A 17 8.38 6.02 3.15
N SER A 18 9.48 6.07 3.92
CA SER A 18 9.95 4.88 4.61
C SER A 18 8.92 4.43 5.66
N PRO A 19 8.76 3.13 5.89
CA PRO A 19 7.86 2.64 6.93
C PRO A 19 8.25 3.13 8.31
N VAL A 20 7.25 3.45 9.14
CA VAL A 20 7.45 3.89 10.52
C VAL A 20 6.80 2.89 11.46
N LEU A 21 7.63 2.16 12.22
CA LEU A 21 7.19 1.29 13.29
C LEU A 21 6.82 2.10 14.53
N ARG A 22 5.68 1.76 15.13
CA ARG A 22 5.23 2.25 16.43
C ARG A 22 4.87 1.06 17.31
N VAL A 23 5.25 1.17 18.57
CA VAL A 23 4.99 0.13 19.58
C VAL A 23 4.13 0.73 20.69
N TYR A 24 3.01 0.08 20.97
CA TYR A 24 2.03 0.45 21.99
C TYR A 24 1.82 -0.74 22.93
N GLY A 25 2.51 -0.76 24.06
CA GLY A 25 2.58 -1.93 24.93
C GLY A 25 3.14 -3.13 24.19
N THR A 26 2.36 -4.20 24.07
CA THR A 26 2.73 -5.40 23.30
C THR A 26 2.34 -5.34 21.82
N THR A 27 1.61 -4.30 21.40
CA THR A 27 1.12 -4.15 20.02
C THR A 27 2.13 -3.41 19.17
N ARG A 28 2.43 -3.94 17.99
CA ARG A 28 3.38 -3.39 17.02
C ARG A 28 2.65 -3.07 15.73
N VAL A 29 2.84 -1.86 15.21
CA VAL A 29 2.18 -1.34 14.01
C VAL A 29 3.17 -0.57 13.17
N THR A 30 3.26 -0.93 11.89
CA THR A 30 4.08 -0.19 10.92
C THR A 30 3.18 0.48 9.92
N LYS A 31 3.42 1.78 9.71
CA LYS A 31 2.66 2.60 8.78
C LYS A 31 3.54 3.11 7.66
N PHE A 32 3.00 3.11 6.45
CA PHE A 32 3.59 3.75 5.29
C PHE A 32 2.47 4.22 4.36
N ARG A 33 2.82 5.10 3.42
CA ARG A 33 1.89 5.57 2.39
C ARG A 33 2.27 4.98 1.04
N LEU A 34 1.32 4.39 0.35
CA LEU A 34 1.45 3.79 -0.98
C LEU A 34 0.96 4.77 -2.03
N ALA A 35 1.71 4.93 -3.12
CA ALA A 35 1.29 5.58 -4.34
C ALA A 35 0.94 4.52 -5.39
N HIS A 36 -0.29 4.53 -5.88
CA HIS A 36 -0.74 3.72 -7.00
C HIS A 36 -1.01 4.64 -8.20
N ASN A 37 -0.23 4.48 -9.26
CA ASN A 37 -0.37 5.25 -10.49
C ASN A 37 -1.30 4.53 -11.46
N HIS A 38 -2.31 5.23 -11.96
CA HIS A 38 -3.23 4.72 -12.96
C HIS A 38 -2.84 5.26 -14.34
N SER A 39 -2.13 4.47 -15.14
CA SER A 39 -1.91 4.75 -16.57
C SER A 39 -2.68 3.76 -17.43
N TYR A 40 -3.43 4.23 -18.42
CA TYR A 40 -4.02 3.38 -19.44
C TYR A 40 -3.62 3.87 -20.83
N ARG A 41 -3.63 2.98 -21.81
CA ARG A 41 -3.36 3.33 -23.20
C ARG A 41 -4.65 3.78 -23.88
N ASP A 42 -4.68 5.01 -24.38
CA ASP A 42 -5.83 5.51 -25.12
C ASP A 42 -6.00 4.74 -26.43
N ALA A 43 -7.22 4.27 -26.68
CA ALA A 43 -7.52 3.44 -27.84
C ALA A 43 -7.60 4.25 -29.16
N GLY A 44 -7.81 5.57 -29.09
CA GLY A 44 -7.91 6.45 -30.24
C GLY A 44 -6.56 6.98 -30.68
N THR A 45 -5.73 7.46 -29.74
CA THR A 45 -4.41 8.05 -30.05
C THR A 45 -3.26 7.06 -29.93
N GLY A 46 -3.43 5.98 -29.14
CA GLY A 46 -2.38 5.01 -28.85
C GLY A 46 -1.39 5.47 -27.77
N ASP A 47 -1.58 6.65 -27.20
CA ASP A 47 -0.72 7.23 -26.16
C ASP A 47 -1.08 6.71 -24.76
N TRP A 48 -0.10 6.74 -23.85
CA TRP A 48 -0.37 6.49 -22.44
C TRP A 48 -0.94 7.76 -21.79
N VAL A 49 -2.13 7.64 -21.22
CA VAL A 49 -2.78 8.71 -20.47
C VAL A 49 -2.66 8.40 -18.98
N ASP A 50 -2.01 9.32 -18.25
CA ASP A 50 -1.95 9.31 -16.80
C ASP A 50 -3.25 9.88 -16.22
N LYS A 51 -3.95 9.11 -15.37
CA LYS A 51 -5.16 9.55 -14.66
C LYS A 51 -4.87 10.06 -13.25
N GLY A 52 -3.60 10.20 -12.87
CA GLY A 52 -3.17 10.67 -11.57
C GLY A 52 -2.81 9.53 -10.63
N THR A 53 -2.39 9.93 -9.43
CA THR A 53 -1.90 9.02 -8.39
C THR A 53 -2.90 8.92 -7.25
N THR A 54 -3.35 7.70 -6.97
CA THR A 54 -4.11 7.40 -5.76
C THR A 54 -3.12 7.12 -4.63
N TYR A 55 -3.33 7.75 -3.48
CA TYR A 55 -2.49 7.54 -2.32
C TYR A 55 -3.26 6.82 -1.21
N ILE A 56 -2.69 5.73 -0.69
CA ILE A 56 -3.32 4.86 0.32
C ILE A 56 -2.42 4.79 1.55
N ASP A 57 -2.98 5.03 2.73
CA ASP A 57 -2.28 4.77 3.98
C ASP A 57 -2.43 3.30 4.38
N VAL A 58 -1.32 2.60 4.56
CA VAL A 58 -1.27 1.17 4.91
C VAL A 58 -0.80 1.01 6.34
N SER A 59 -1.45 0.13 7.10
CA SER A 59 -1.06 -0.24 8.46
C SER A 59 -0.88 -1.75 8.57
N CYS A 60 0.36 -2.18 8.80
CA CYS A 60 0.73 -3.57 9.03
C CYS A 60 0.82 -3.83 10.53
N TRP A 61 0.34 -5.00 10.99
CA TRP A 61 0.22 -5.32 12.41
C TRP A 61 1.03 -6.56 12.79
N ARG A 62 1.41 -6.66 14.07
CA ARG A 62 2.10 -7.83 14.65
C ARG A 62 3.39 -8.15 13.88
N SER A 63 3.66 -9.42 13.59
CA SER A 63 4.88 -9.85 12.88
C SER A 63 5.05 -9.18 11.51
N LEU A 64 3.96 -8.85 10.82
CA LEU A 64 4.04 -8.14 9.54
C LEU A 64 4.57 -6.72 9.74
N ALA A 65 4.29 -6.07 10.87
CA ALA A 65 4.84 -4.75 11.18
C ALA A 65 6.38 -4.81 11.21
N ASP A 66 6.94 -5.81 11.89
CA ASP A 66 8.39 -5.99 11.99
C ASP A 66 9.02 -6.26 10.64
N ASN A 67 8.51 -7.27 9.94
CA ASN A 67 9.04 -7.68 8.64
C ASN A 67 9.02 -6.52 7.62
N VAL A 68 7.93 -5.76 7.56
CA VAL A 68 7.80 -4.61 6.64
C VAL A 68 8.79 -3.51 7.00
N THR A 69 8.99 -3.22 8.28
CA THR A 69 9.92 -2.17 8.71
C THR A 69 11.36 -2.50 8.34
N GLU A 70 11.74 -3.77 8.44
CA GLU A 70 13.11 -4.23 8.18
C GLU A 70 13.40 -4.48 6.70
N SER A 71 12.37 -4.76 5.89
CA SER A 71 12.56 -5.26 4.53
C SER A 71 12.38 -4.22 3.43
N ILE A 72 11.59 -3.16 3.65
CA ILE A 72 11.26 -2.18 2.60
C ILE A 72 11.48 -0.73 3.04
N GLY A 73 11.67 0.15 2.06
CA GLY A 73 11.92 1.57 2.28
C GLY A 73 11.16 2.45 1.30
N LYS A 74 11.39 3.76 1.37
CA LYS A 74 10.84 4.72 0.39
C LYS A 74 11.17 4.26 -1.04
N GLY A 75 10.17 4.24 -1.92
CA GLY A 75 10.28 3.86 -3.32
C GLY A 75 10.12 2.36 -3.59
N SER A 76 10.19 1.49 -2.58
CA SER A 76 9.98 0.06 -2.75
C SER A 76 8.64 -0.24 -3.42
N ALA A 77 8.67 -1.08 -4.46
CA ALA A 77 7.47 -1.58 -5.13
C ALA A 77 6.85 -2.71 -4.31
N VAL A 78 5.54 -2.66 -4.07
CA VAL A 78 4.82 -3.63 -3.25
C VAL A 78 3.47 -3.97 -3.83
N ILE A 79 2.95 -5.13 -3.41
CA ILE A 79 1.55 -5.54 -3.55
C ILE A 79 1.00 -5.68 -2.12
N VAL A 80 -0.16 -5.09 -1.86
CA VAL A 80 -0.85 -5.12 -0.57
C VAL A 80 -2.20 -5.78 -0.76
N THR A 81 -2.59 -6.63 0.18
CA THR A 81 -3.89 -7.34 0.22
C THR A 81 -4.48 -7.29 1.62
#